data_AF-A0A2H0V574-F1
#
_entry.id   AF-A0A2H0V574-F1
#
_cell.length_a   1.000
_cell.length_b   1.000
_cell.length_c   1.000
_cell.angle_alpha   90.00
_cell.angle_beta   90.00
_cell.angle_gamma   90.00
#
_symmetry.space_group_name_H-M   'P 1'
#
loop_
_entity.id
_entity.type
_entity.pdbx_description
1 polymer ?
#
loop_
_entity_poly.entity_id
_entity_poly.type
_entity_poly.pdbx_seq_one_letter_code
_entity_poly.pdbx_strand_id
1 'polypeptide(L)'
;MDEQILSPEKKEEIKKDHRLIQTVMIAVFVTAVFVGLLVWLLAYVIFEPIVTEQQITIKNLESKINEYQENNTDRIQEEDGSLTDLKVDEIDSMMDEMMGTGDENERPIEQTVQYYNRDYEFAMTFPASWADFEVRESSNDYGGPVSIKTFYFGFPAQDDLFAVTVWSLEEWNKYVELNPERAPSMLVARNDIWGWVYTFEQGQYTVNDEMHDRFSEIAQIRQSFKADPGRNWPQ
;
A
#
# COMPACT_ATOMS: atom_id res chain seq x y z
N MET A 1 -78.75 5.01 -5.47
CA MET A 1 -77.41 5.45 -5.91
C MET A 1 -77.65 6.23 -7.17
N ASP A 2 -77.71 7.56 -7.06
CA ASP A 2 -78.01 8.42 -8.19
C ASP A 2 -76.76 8.59 -9.04
N GLU A 3 -76.83 8.07 -10.27
CA GLU A 3 -75.79 8.26 -11.28
C GLU A 3 -75.80 9.73 -11.70
N GLN A 4 -74.82 10.52 -11.25
CA GLN A 4 -74.69 11.89 -11.72
C GLN A 4 -74.33 11.88 -13.22
N ILE A 5 -75.31 12.24 -14.05
CA ILE A 5 -75.12 12.37 -15.50
C ILE A 5 -74.25 13.61 -15.77
N LEU A 6 -72.95 13.40 -16.04
CA LEU A 6 -72.07 14.47 -16.51
C LEU A 6 -72.58 15.06 -17.83
N SER A 7 -72.57 16.39 -17.93
CA SER A 7 -72.86 17.09 -19.19
C SER A 7 -71.85 16.70 -20.28
N PRO A 8 -72.25 16.70 -21.56
CA PRO A 8 -71.36 16.41 -22.69
C PRO A 8 -70.10 17.29 -22.70
N GLU A 9 -70.22 18.57 -22.36
CA GLU A 9 -69.11 19.53 -22.29
C GLU A 9 -68.05 19.09 -21.26
N LYS A 10 -68.49 18.69 -20.06
CA LYS A 10 -67.58 18.21 -19.00
C LYS A 10 -66.89 16.91 -19.39
N LYS A 11 -67.56 16.04 -20.17
CA LYS A 11 -66.93 14.82 -20.72
C LYS A 11 -65.85 15.14 -21.76
N GLU A 12 -66.05 16.17 -22.58
CA GLU A 12 -65.07 16.60 -23.56
C GLU A 12 -63.84 17.25 -22.90
N GLU A 13 -64.05 18.07 -21.88
CA GLU A 13 -62.98 18.68 -21.08
C GLU A 13 -62.11 17.61 -20.40
N ILE A 14 -62.74 16.64 -19.71
CA ILE A 14 -62.02 15.50 -19.09
C ILE A 14 -61.22 14.71 -20.14
N LYS A 15 -61.76 14.51 -21.34
CA LYS A 15 -61.07 13.79 -22.42
C LYS A 15 -59.86 14.58 -22.93
N LYS A 16 -59.96 15.91 -23.01
CA LYS A 16 -58.85 16.79 -23.41
C LYS A 16 -57.75 16.76 -22.36
N ASP A 17 -58.09 16.88 -21.08
CA ASP A 17 -57.14 16.83 -19.98
C ASP A 17 -56.45 15.47 -19.90
N HIS A 18 -57.19 14.37 -20.08
CA HIS A 18 -56.61 13.04 -20.10
C HIS A 18 -55.58 12.87 -21.23
N ARG A 19 -55.86 13.37 -22.44
CA ARG A 19 -54.91 13.34 -23.56
C ARG A 19 -53.68 14.20 -23.28
N LEU A 20 -53.86 15.37 -22.67
CA LEU A 20 -52.75 16.24 -22.29
C LEU A 20 -51.85 15.53 -21.26
N ILE A 21 -52.43 14.96 -20.21
CA ILE A 21 -51.71 14.21 -19.18
C ILE A 21 -50.94 13.02 -19.80
N GLN A 22 -51.57 12.23 -20.68
CA GLN A 22 -50.89 11.15 -21.39
C GLN A 22 -49.70 11.65 -22.21
N THR A 23 -49.87 12.76 -22.95
CA THR A 23 -48.82 13.34 -23.78
C THR A 23 -47.63 13.80 -22.93
N VAL A 24 -47.89 14.46 -21.81
CA VAL A 24 -46.86 14.91 -20.87
C VAL A 24 -46.13 13.72 -20.25
N MET A 25 -46.84 12.68 -19.81
CA MET A 25 -46.20 11.48 -19.24
C MET A 25 -45.28 10.77 -20.24
N ILE A 26 -45.71 10.64 -21.51
CA ILE A 26 -44.87 10.05 -22.57
C ILE A 26 -43.61 10.90 -22.80
N ALA A 27 -43.74 12.23 -22.88
CA ALA A 27 -42.61 13.12 -23.08
C ALA A 27 -41.58 13.04 -21.94
N VAL A 28 -42.05 12.99 -20.69
CA VAL A 28 -41.19 12.81 -19.50
C VAL A 28 -40.47 11.47 -19.55
N PHE A 29 -41.19 10.39 -19.87
CA PHE A 29 -40.61 9.05 -19.97
C PHE A 29 -39.53 8.96 -21.05
N VAL A 30 -39.80 9.47 -22.25
CA VAL A 30 -38.82 9.49 -23.35
C VAL A 30 -37.58 10.29 -22.98
N THR A 31 -37.76 11.45 -22.31
CA THR A 31 -36.65 12.28 -21.86
C THR A 31 -35.79 11.53 -20.83
N ALA A 32 -36.40 10.87 -19.85
CA ALA A 32 -35.68 10.11 -18.84
C ALA A 32 -34.87 8.95 -19.45
N VAL A 33 -35.45 8.22 -20.40
CA VAL A 33 -34.74 7.14 -21.12
C VAL A 33 -33.55 7.71 -21.91
N PHE A 34 -33.74 8.83 -22.61
CA PHE A 34 -32.68 9.45 -23.39
C PHE A 34 -31.52 9.93 -22.51
N VAL A 35 -31.81 10.57 -21.38
CA VAL A 35 -30.79 10.98 -20.40
C VAL A 35 -30.05 9.77 -19.84
N GLY A 36 -30.77 8.69 -19.48
CA GLY A 36 -30.15 7.45 -18.99
C GLY A 36 -29.19 6.83 -20.00
N LEU A 37 -29.59 6.76 -21.26
CA LEU A 37 -28.72 6.26 -22.35
C LEU A 37 -27.49 7.15 -22.56
N LEU A 38 -27.65 8.47 -22.46
CA LEU A 38 -26.55 9.41 -22.65
C LEU A 38 -25.54 9.33 -21.50
N VAL A 39 -25.99 9.21 -20.26
CA VAL A 39 -25.13 8.96 -19.09
C VAL A 39 -24.39 7.63 -19.23
N TRP A 40 -25.09 6.56 -19.65
CA TRP A 40 -24.47 5.25 -19.86
C TRP A 40 -23.40 5.29 -20.97
N LEU A 41 -23.67 5.96 -22.10
CA LEU A 41 -22.70 6.15 -23.18
C LEU A 41 -21.48 6.94 -22.73
N LEU A 42 -21.67 8.02 -21.97
CA LEU A 42 -20.55 8.81 -21.43
C LEU A 42 -19.70 7.97 -20.48
N ALA A 43 -20.31 7.19 -19.59
CA ALA A 43 -19.60 6.26 -18.73
C ALA A 43 -18.81 5.25 -19.57
N TYR A 44 -19.42 4.64 -20.58
CA TYR A 44 -18.74 3.66 -21.44
C TYR A 44 -17.50 4.26 -22.13
N VAL A 45 -17.62 5.46 -22.73
CA VAL A 45 -16.52 6.13 -23.42
C VAL A 45 -15.38 6.53 -22.47
N ILE A 46 -15.71 6.91 -21.23
CA ILE A 46 -14.71 7.33 -20.24
C ILE A 46 -14.01 6.11 -19.60
N PHE A 47 -14.75 5.04 -19.30
CA PHE A 47 -14.22 3.90 -18.55
C PHE A 47 -13.48 2.88 -19.43
N GLU A 48 -13.86 2.67 -20.70
CA GLU A 48 -13.19 1.68 -21.55
C GLU A 48 -11.67 1.90 -21.71
N PRO A 49 -11.19 3.13 -21.98
CA PRO A 49 -9.76 3.39 -22.10
C PRO A 49 -8.99 3.06 -20.82
N ILE A 50 -9.54 3.43 -19.66
CA ILE A 50 -8.93 3.21 -18.35
C ILE A 50 -8.78 1.71 -18.08
N VAL A 51 -9.84 0.93 -18.33
CA VAL A 51 -9.80 -0.53 -18.16
C VAL A 51 -8.78 -1.17 -19.10
N THR A 52 -8.68 -0.67 -20.34
CA THR A 52 -7.74 -1.20 -21.34
C THR A 52 -6.28 -0.93 -20.95
N GLU A 53 -5.96 0.27 -20.48
CA GLU A 53 -4.61 0.63 -20.01
C GLU A 53 -4.18 -0.21 -18.78
N GLN A 54 -5.10 -0.44 -17.85
CA GLN A 54 -4.83 -1.30 -16.70
C GLN A 54 -4.57 -2.75 -17.12
N GLN A 55 -5.34 -3.30 -18.07
CA GLN A 55 -5.12 -4.66 -18.58
C GLN A 55 -3.76 -4.81 -19.29
N ILE A 56 -3.31 -3.80 -20.04
CA ILE A 56 -1.98 -3.80 -20.67
C ILE A 56 -0.88 -3.78 -19.59
N THR A 57 -1.04 -2.95 -18.57
CA THR A 57 -0.08 -2.84 -17.46
C THR A 57 0.03 -4.16 -16.70
N ILE A 58 -1.11 -4.80 -16.39
CA ILE A 58 -1.14 -6.11 -15.72
C ILE A 58 -0.42 -7.17 -16.57
N LYS A 59 -0.72 -7.28 -17.87
CA LYS A 59 -0.05 -8.24 -18.76
C LYS A 59 1.46 -8.01 -18.84
N ASN A 60 1.91 -6.75 -18.88
CA ASN A 60 3.33 -6.43 -18.88
C ASN A 60 4.02 -6.82 -17.56
N LEU A 61 3.35 -6.66 -16.41
CA LEU A 61 3.87 -7.09 -15.12
C LEU A 61 3.93 -8.62 -15.01
N GLU A 62 2.89 -9.33 -15.45
CA GLU A 62 2.88 -10.80 -15.51
C GLU A 62 4.03 -11.34 -16.36
N SER A 63 4.27 -10.72 -17.53
CA SER A 63 5.42 -11.09 -18.39
C SER A 63 6.76 -10.92 -17.68
N LYS A 64 6.96 -9.81 -16.96
CA LYS A 64 8.21 -9.56 -16.21
C LYS A 64 8.38 -10.55 -15.07
N ILE A 65 7.31 -10.87 -14.34
CA ILE A 65 7.35 -11.85 -13.26
C ILE A 65 7.78 -13.22 -13.79
N ASN A 66 7.22 -13.65 -14.92
CA ASN A 66 7.59 -14.93 -15.54
C ASN A 66 9.06 -14.94 -15.98
N GLU A 67 9.55 -13.85 -16.59
CA GLU A 67 10.97 -13.70 -16.98
C GLU A 67 11.92 -13.80 -15.77
N TYR A 68 11.57 -13.14 -14.65
CA TYR A 68 12.35 -13.25 -13.41
C TYR A 68 12.35 -14.67 -12.83
N GLN A 69 11.23 -15.39 -12.91
CA GLN A 69 11.14 -16.77 -12.42
C GLN A 69 11.93 -17.76 -13.28
N GLU A 70 11.93 -17.58 -14.60
CA GLU A 70 12.71 -18.39 -15.55
C GLU A 70 14.21 -18.17 -15.31
N ASN A 71 14.67 -16.91 -15.28
CA ASN A 71 16.08 -16.57 -15.02
C ASN A 71 16.61 -17.10 -13.68
N ASN A 72 15.78 -17.15 -12.63
CA ASN A 72 16.21 -17.69 -11.34
C ASN A 72 16.23 -19.22 -11.31
N THR A 73 15.39 -19.88 -12.09
CA THR A 73 15.36 -21.35 -12.18
C THR A 73 16.63 -21.87 -12.84
N ASP A 74 17.12 -21.19 -13.87
CA ASP A 74 18.37 -21.54 -14.56
C ASP A 74 19.59 -21.39 -13.62
N ARG A 75 19.63 -20.34 -12.79
CA ARG A 75 20.71 -20.14 -11.81
C ARG A 75 20.79 -21.23 -10.75
N ILE A 76 19.64 -21.75 -10.30
CA ILE A 76 19.61 -22.83 -9.30
C ILE A 76 20.06 -24.16 -9.92
N GLN A 77 19.81 -24.40 -11.20
CA GLN A 77 20.27 -25.62 -11.87
C GLN A 77 21.78 -25.60 -12.18
N GLU A 78 22.40 -24.44 -12.40
CA GLU A 78 23.85 -24.35 -12.56
C GLU A 78 24.62 -24.56 -11.24
N GLU A 79 24.07 -24.18 -10.09
CA GLU A 79 24.71 -24.40 -8.79
C GLU A 79 24.61 -25.86 -8.29
N ASP A 80 23.53 -26.59 -8.60
CA ASP A 80 23.36 -28.00 -8.17
C ASP A 80 24.19 -28.99 -9.03
N GLY A 81 24.60 -28.57 -10.23
CA GLY A 81 25.46 -29.35 -11.13
C GLY A 81 26.94 -29.38 -10.74
N SER A 82 27.40 -28.49 -9.85
CA SER A 82 28.83 -28.39 -9.45
C SER A 82 29.13 -28.96 -8.06
N LEU A 83 28.11 -29.36 -7.28
CA LEU A 83 28.28 -29.78 -5.89
C LEU A 83 28.42 -31.28 -5.68
N THR A 84 28.27 -32.10 -6.73
CA THR A 84 28.41 -33.57 -6.62
C THR A 84 29.81 -34.10 -6.94
N ASP A 85 30.73 -33.26 -7.43
CA ASP A 85 32.13 -33.63 -7.72
C ASP A 85 33.15 -33.02 -6.74
N LEU A 86 32.68 -32.35 -5.68
CA LEU A 86 33.50 -32.00 -4.52
C LEU A 86 33.76 -33.28 -3.72
N LYS A 87 34.87 -33.91 -4.08
CA LYS A 87 35.51 -35.08 -3.48
C LYS A 87 35.24 -35.20 -1.98
N VAL A 88 34.46 -36.21 -1.63
CA VAL A 88 34.25 -36.72 -0.27
C VAL A 88 35.60 -37.00 0.45
N ASP A 89 36.69 -37.18 -0.29
CA ASP A 89 38.04 -37.37 0.25
C ASP A 89 38.61 -36.13 0.99
N GLU A 90 38.11 -34.91 0.74
CA GLU A 90 38.59 -33.69 1.42
C GLU A 90 37.88 -33.49 2.79
N ILE A 91 36.66 -34.03 2.94
CA ILE A 91 35.88 -33.94 4.20
C ILE A 91 36.50 -34.82 5.30
N ASP A 92 37.08 -35.98 4.95
CA ASP A 92 37.76 -36.83 5.92
C ASP A 92 39.08 -36.22 6.42
N SER A 93 39.76 -35.39 5.61
CA SER A 93 40.96 -34.66 6.04
C SER A 93 40.66 -33.49 6.98
N MET A 94 39.47 -32.89 6.89
CA MET A 94 39.06 -31.79 7.77
C MET A 94 38.55 -32.27 9.14
N MET A 95 38.08 -33.51 9.26
CA MET A 95 37.66 -34.06 10.56
C MET A 95 38.82 -34.35 11.52
N ASP A 96 40.02 -34.62 11.00
CA ASP A 96 41.23 -34.83 11.82
C ASP A 96 41.86 -33.50 12.29
N GLU A 97 41.56 -32.38 11.60
CA GLU A 97 41.95 -31.02 12.00
C GLU A 97 40.94 -30.37 12.97
N MET A 98 39.66 -30.80 12.95
CA MET A 98 38.59 -30.31 13.85
C MET A 98 38.57 -30.94 15.26
N MET A 99 39.48 -31.88 15.57
CA MET A 99 39.76 -32.28 16.96
C MET A 99 40.88 -31.45 17.60
N GLY A 100 41.26 -30.34 16.96
CA GLY A 100 42.01 -29.23 17.56
C GLY A 100 41.12 -28.37 18.46
N THR A 101 41.38 -28.45 19.76
CA THR A 101 40.82 -27.60 20.81
C THR A 101 41.07 -26.10 20.55
N GLY A 102 40.03 -25.28 20.36
CA GLY A 102 40.16 -23.82 20.43
C GLY A 102 39.02 -23.03 19.76
N ASP A 103 38.28 -22.30 20.58
CA ASP A 103 37.38 -21.18 20.28
C ASP A 103 36.08 -21.42 19.50
N GLU A 104 35.00 -21.55 20.28
CA GLU A 104 33.80 -20.72 20.20
C GLU A 104 33.60 -19.99 18.86
N ASN A 105 32.72 -20.55 18.02
CA ASN A 105 32.02 -19.86 16.93
C ASN A 105 31.17 -18.69 17.48
N GLU A 106 31.83 -17.64 17.98
CA GLU A 106 31.20 -16.34 18.21
C GLU A 106 30.90 -15.74 16.84
N ARG A 107 29.74 -16.08 16.27
CA ARG A 107 29.18 -15.24 15.21
C ARG A 107 29.13 -13.82 15.77
N PRO A 108 29.76 -12.82 15.13
CA PRO A 108 29.73 -11.47 15.63
C PRO A 108 28.26 -11.08 15.82
N ILE A 109 27.89 -10.75 17.05
CA ILE A 109 26.55 -10.28 17.38
C ILE A 109 26.40 -8.97 16.60
N GLU A 110 25.65 -9.00 15.51
CA GLU A 110 25.32 -7.80 14.75
C GLU A 110 24.67 -6.81 15.72
N GLN A 111 25.40 -5.73 16.03
CA GLN A 111 24.92 -4.71 16.93
C GLN A 111 23.75 -4.00 16.25
N THR A 112 22.54 -4.20 16.75
CA THR A 112 21.36 -3.50 16.23
C THR A 112 21.13 -2.20 17.00
N VAL A 113 20.64 -1.19 16.30
CA VAL A 113 20.24 0.09 16.89
C VAL A 113 18.73 0.07 17.08
N GLN A 114 18.23 0.49 18.24
CA GLN A 114 16.80 0.51 18.54
C GLN A 114 16.30 1.95 18.53
N TYR A 115 15.19 2.20 17.85
CA TYR A 115 14.46 3.46 17.92
C TYR A 115 13.11 3.23 18.59
N TYR A 116 12.74 4.16 19.48
CA TYR A 116 11.44 4.13 20.14
C TYR A 116 10.86 5.54 20.22
N ASN A 117 9.65 5.69 19.69
CA ASN A 117 8.86 6.90 19.81
C ASN A 117 7.83 6.71 20.92
N ARG A 118 8.04 7.40 22.05
CA ARG A 118 7.19 7.31 23.24
C ARG A 118 5.85 8.00 23.06
N ASP A 119 5.81 9.09 22.32
CA ASP A 119 4.58 9.89 22.15
C ASP A 119 3.53 9.14 21.32
N TYR A 120 3.99 8.29 20.40
CA TYR A 120 3.14 7.50 19.51
C TYR A 120 3.29 5.98 19.67
N GLU A 121 3.97 5.52 20.72
CA GLU A 121 4.06 4.11 21.13
C GLU A 121 4.43 3.14 20.00
N PHE A 122 5.50 3.44 19.26
CA PHE A 122 6.05 2.53 18.24
C PHE A 122 7.56 2.40 18.32
N ALA A 123 8.07 1.23 17.92
CA ALA A 123 9.50 0.93 17.90
C ALA A 123 9.92 0.31 16.56
N MET A 124 11.21 0.47 16.23
CA MET A 124 11.87 -0.16 15.08
C MET A 124 13.29 -0.57 15.46
N THR A 125 13.78 -1.62 14.81
CA THR A 125 15.17 -2.08 14.90
C THR A 125 15.88 -1.74 13.60
N PHE A 126 17.06 -1.17 13.74
CA PHE A 126 17.93 -0.74 12.67
C PHE A 126 19.21 -1.59 12.64
N PRO A 127 19.78 -1.84 11.45
CA PRO A 127 21.11 -2.42 11.32
C PRO A 127 22.18 -1.53 11.96
N ALA A 128 23.34 -2.10 12.29
CA ALA A 128 24.49 -1.38 12.85
C ALA A 128 24.91 -0.17 11.99
N SER A 129 24.73 -0.31 10.68
CA SER A 129 25.09 0.68 9.66
C SER A 129 24.25 1.95 9.69
N TRP A 130 23.16 1.97 10.48
CA TRP A 130 22.32 3.13 10.76
C TRP A 130 22.66 3.77 12.10
N ALA A 131 23.87 3.61 12.64
CA ALA A 131 24.22 4.17 13.96
C ALA A 131 24.12 5.71 14.05
N ASP A 132 24.20 6.40 12.92
CA ASP A 132 24.22 7.86 12.77
C ASP A 132 22.99 8.42 12.03
N PHE A 133 21.91 7.63 11.95
CA PHE A 133 20.67 8.11 11.36
C PHE A 133 20.08 9.30 12.12
N GLU A 134 19.36 10.15 11.40
CA GLU A 134 18.63 11.28 11.95
C GLU A 134 17.12 11.07 11.79
N VAL A 135 16.37 11.63 12.75
CA VAL A 135 14.91 11.64 12.72
C VAL A 135 14.41 13.06 12.74
N ARG A 136 13.65 13.45 11.71
CA ARG A 136 12.99 14.75 11.62
C ARG A 136 11.49 14.58 11.70
N GLU A 137 10.88 15.25 12.67
CA GLU A 137 9.42 15.32 12.78
C GLU A 137 8.88 16.47 11.91
N SER A 138 7.77 16.20 11.21
CA SER A 138 6.96 17.22 10.53
C SER A 138 5.49 17.02 10.82
N SER A 139 4.75 18.11 10.71
CA SER A 139 3.29 18.10 10.64
C SER A 139 2.89 18.48 9.22
N ASN A 140 2.32 17.53 8.50
CA ASN A 140 1.89 17.73 7.12
C ASN A 140 0.37 17.68 7.05
N ASP A 141 -0.23 18.59 6.31
CA ASP A 141 -1.59 18.46 5.82
C ASP A 141 -1.50 17.81 4.43
N TYR A 142 -1.90 16.55 4.29
CA TYR A 142 -1.94 15.87 2.97
C TYR A 142 -3.09 16.43 2.10
N GLY A 143 -3.12 17.76 1.89
CA GLY A 143 -4.20 18.50 1.24
C GLY A 143 -5.53 18.50 2.00
N GLY A 144 -5.54 18.02 3.25
CA GLY A 144 -6.73 17.90 4.09
C GLY A 144 -6.70 18.81 5.33
N PRO A 145 -7.83 18.97 6.04
CA PRO A 145 -7.91 19.84 7.22
C PRO A 145 -7.20 19.25 8.45
N VAL A 146 -6.56 18.08 8.32
CA VAL A 146 -5.95 17.37 9.44
C VAL A 146 -4.45 17.34 9.27
N SER A 147 -3.76 17.93 10.25
CA SER A 147 -2.31 17.89 10.37
C SER A 147 -1.91 16.54 10.96
N ILE A 148 -1.30 15.69 10.14
CA ILE A 148 -0.78 14.39 10.59
C ILE A 148 0.71 14.46 10.88
N LYS A 149 1.16 13.59 11.77
CA LYS A 149 2.54 13.57 12.25
C LYS A 149 3.36 12.60 11.42
N THR A 150 4.45 13.09 10.85
CA THR A 150 5.34 12.30 10.00
C THR A 150 6.76 12.38 10.53
N PHE A 151 7.39 11.22 10.70
CA PHE A 151 8.77 11.06 11.13
C PHE A 151 9.59 10.62 9.93
N TYR A 152 10.48 11.49 9.47
CA TYR A 152 11.41 11.21 8.39
C TYR A 152 12.70 10.64 8.98
N PHE A 153 13.16 9.54 8.41
CA PHE A 153 14.40 8.86 8.77
C PHE A 153 15.38 8.97 7.62
N GLY A 154 16.59 9.41 7.92
CA GLY A 154 17.62 9.65 6.93
C GLY A 154 19.00 9.80 7.55
N PHE A 155 19.90 10.43 6.80
CA PHE A 155 21.28 10.69 7.18
C PHE A 155 21.66 12.13 6.81
N PRO A 156 22.78 12.67 7.31
CA PRO A 156 23.23 14.03 6.96
C PRO A 156 23.40 14.29 5.46
N ALA A 157 23.63 13.24 4.66
CA ALA A 157 23.72 13.35 3.21
C ALA A 157 22.32 13.40 2.53
N GLN A 158 21.30 12.79 3.13
CA GLN A 158 19.94 12.73 2.62
C GLN A 158 18.94 12.57 3.76
N ASP A 159 18.20 13.64 4.03
CA ASP A 159 17.33 13.77 5.19
C ASP A 159 16.13 12.80 5.21
N ASP A 160 15.73 12.25 4.06
CA ASP A 160 14.51 11.45 3.90
C ASP A 160 14.70 10.21 3.02
N LEU A 161 15.20 9.13 3.63
CA LEU A 161 15.22 7.81 3.01
C LEU A 161 13.87 7.09 3.13
N PHE A 162 13.19 7.25 4.26
CA PHE A 162 11.82 6.79 4.44
C PHE A 162 11.08 7.62 5.50
N ALA A 163 9.77 7.44 5.59
CA ALA A 163 8.92 8.11 6.54
C ALA A 163 7.95 7.14 7.22
N VAL A 164 7.71 7.38 8.51
CA VAL A 164 6.58 6.80 9.26
C VAL A 164 5.58 7.91 9.53
N THR A 165 4.35 7.73 9.08
CA THR A 165 3.26 8.66 9.38
C THR A 165 2.30 8.03 10.38
N VAL A 166 1.93 8.82 11.39
CA VAL A 166 0.98 8.44 12.43
C VAL A 166 -0.33 9.15 12.19
N TRP A 167 -1.39 8.36 12.11
CA TRP A 167 -2.75 8.80 11.88
C TRP A 167 -3.60 8.47 13.10
N SER A 168 -4.53 9.35 13.46
CA SER A 168 -5.69 8.91 14.24
C SER A 168 -6.55 7.96 13.40
N LEU A 169 -7.34 7.11 14.06
CA LEU A 169 -8.26 6.22 13.35
C LEU A 169 -9.25 6.99 12.45
N GLU A 170 -9.70 8.18 12.88
CA GLU A 170 -10.59 9.03 12.09
C GLU A 170 -9.89 9.55 10.82
N GLU A 171 -8.66 10.05 10.94
CA GLU A 171 -7.84 10.50 9.82
C GLU A 171 -7.58 9.40 8.82
N TRP A 172 -7.20 8.22 9.31
CA TRP A 172 -6.91 7.07 8.47
C TRP A 172 -8.14 6.62 7.67
N ASN A 173 -9.31 6.56 8.31
CA ASN A 173 -10.53 6.17 7.61
C ASN A 173 -10.90 7.17 6.51
N LYS A 174 -10.76 8.49 6.75
CA LYS A 174 -10.93 9.51 5.72
C LYS A 174 -9.94 9.34 4.57
N TYR A 175 -8.68 9.03 4.88
CA TYR A 175 -7.67 8.76 3.84
C TYR A 175 -8.02 7.53 3.00
N VAL A 176 -8.48 6.44 3.61
CA VAL A 176 -8.91 5.21 2.93
C VAL A 176 -10.09 5.46 2.01
N GLU A 177 -11.07 6.26 2.42
CA GLU A 177 -12.22 6.64 1.57
C GLU A 177 -11.78 7.39 0.31
N LEU A 178 -10.79 8.26 0.43
CA LEU A 178 -10.27 9.06 -0.67
C LEU A 178 -9.27 8.29 -1.55
N ASN A 179 -8.53 7.32 -0.98
CA ASN A 179 -7.44 6.61 -1.65
C ASN A 179 -7.49 5.08 -1.39
N PRO A 180 -8.59 4.40 -1.77
CA PRO A 180 -8.83 3.01 -1.39
C PRO A 180 -7.80 2.02 -1.94
N GLU A 181 -7.21 2.32 -3.10
CA GLU A 181 -6.20 1.45 -3.74
C GLU A 181 -4.80 1.62 -3.11
N ARG A 182 -4.46 2.84 -2.68
CA ARG A 182 -3.13 3.14 -2.13
C ARG A 182 -3.02 2.77 -0.66
N ALA A 183 -4.07 3.03 0.12
CA ALA A 183 -4.03 2.88 1.57
C ALA A 183 -3.54 1.50 2.07
N PRO A 184 -3.95 0.35 1.49
CA PRO A 184 -3.47 -0.95 1.95
C PRO A 184 -1.94 -1.14 1.82
N SER A 185 -1.33 -0.56 0.79
CA SER A 185 0.12 -0.71 0.53
C SER A 185 1.00 0.05 1.53
N MET A 186 0.45 1.12 2.11
CA MET A 186 1.15 2.01 3.04
C MET A 186 1.05 1.55 4.49
N LEU A 187 -0.02 0.84 4.85
CA LEU A 187 -0.27 0.38 6.21
C LEU A 187 0.87 -0.54 6.68
N VAL A 188 1.46 -0.24 7.85
CA VAL A 188 2.47 -1.11 8.48
C VAL A 188 1.96 -1.71 9.78
N ALA A 189 1.19 -0.97 10.57
CA ALA A 189 0.63 -1.47 11.82
C ALA A 189 -0.55 -0.63 12.32
N ARG A 190 -1.20 -1.10 13.38
CA ARG A 190 -2.22 -0.37 14.14
C ARG A 190 -1.98 -0.56 15.63
N ASN A 191 -2.30 0.46 16.41
CA ASN A 191 -2.35 0.39 17.86
C ASN A 191 -3.78 0.73 18.30
N ASP A 192 -4.62 -0.30 18.39
CA ASP A 192 -6.05 -0.13 18.68
C ASP A 192 -6.30 0.35 20.12
N ILE A 193 -5.34 0.17 21.05
CA ILE A 193 -5.45 0.65 22.44
C ILE A 193 -5.43 2.18 22.48
N TRP A 194 -4.56 2.80 21.68
CA TRP A 194 -4.37 4.25 21.63
C TRP A 194 -5.05 4.91 20.42
N GLY A 195 -5.62 4.12 19.51
CA GLY A 195 -6.32 4.63 18.33
C GLY A 195 -5.39 5.13 17.23
N TRP A 196 -4.15 4.63 17.17
CA TRP A 196 -3.17 5.01 16.16
C TRP A 196 -3.13 4.04 14.99
N VAL A 197 -2.92 4.58 13.80
CA VAL A 197 -2.59 3.83 12.59
C VAL A 197 -1.25 4.32 12.07
N TYR A 198 -0.38 3.40 11.66
CA TYR A 198 0.96 3.73 11.18
C TYR A 198 1.07 3.36 9.71
N THR A 199 1.59 4.28 8.92
CA THR A 199 1.99 4.02 7.53
C THR A 199 3.47 4.19 7.34
N PHE A 200 4.01 3.49 6.34
CA PHE A 200 5.42 3.49 5.99
C PHE A 200 5.57 3.81 4.51
N GLU A 201 6.39 4.81 4.18
CA GLU A 201 6.70 5.21 2.81
C GLU A 201 8.21 5.34 2.61
N GLN A 202 8.71 4.85 1.48
CA GLN A 202 10.11 5.00 1.11
C GLN A 202 10.29 6.25 0.24
N GLY A 203 11.46 6.88 0.35
CA GLY A 203 11.90 7.94 -0.57
C GLY A 203 12.01 7.41 -2.00
N GLN A 204 12.07 8.32 -2.98
CA GLN A 204 12.03 7.94 -4.40
C GLN A 204 13.39 7.91 -5.07
N TYR A 205 14.42 8.47 -4.43
CA TYR A 205 15.75 8.63 -5.02
C TYR A 205 16.84 8.55 -3.96
N THR A 206 18.07 8.37 -4.41
CA THR A 206 19.28 8.34 -3.61
C THR A 206 20.24 9.42 -4.11
N VAL A 207 20.86 10.17 -3.20
CA VAL A 207 21.81 11.23 -3.59
C VAL A 207 23.21 10.70 -3.96
N ASN A 208 23.55 9.49 -3.51
CA ASN A 208 24.83 8.83 -3.76
C ASN A 208 24.71 7.29 -3.57
N ASP A 209 25.79 6.57 -3.86
CA ASP A 209 25.84 5.09 -3.76
C ASP A 209 25.65 4.59 -2.33
N GLU A 210 26.19 5.30 -1.33
CA GLU A 210 26.00 4.95 0.08
C GLU A 210 24.51 4.97 0.47
N MET A 211 23.76 6.00 0.05
CA MET A 211 22.31 6.04 0.29
C MET A 211 21.59 4.94 -0.50
N HIS A 212 22.08 4.57 -1.68
CA HIS A 212 21.53 3.43 -2.42
C HIS A 212 21.68 2.11 -1.65
N ASP A 213 22.84 1.87 -1.05
CA ASP A 213 23.06 0.70 -0.19
C ASP A 213 22.11 0.73 1.01
N ARG A 214 21.94 1.89 1.66
CA ARG A 214 21.00 2.06 2.77
C ARG A 214 19.54 1.77 2.38
N PHE A 215 19.14 2.06 1.13
CA PHE A 215 17.80 1.74 0.64
C PHE A 215 17.49 0.25 0.66
N SER A 216 18.49 -0.61 0.40
CA SER A 216 18.32 -2.06 0.43
C SER A 216 17.98 -2.59 1.82
N GLU A 217 18.40 -1.88 2.88
CA GLU A 217 18.20 -2.25 4.28
C GLU A 217 16.80 -1.85 4.80
N ILE A 218 16.11 -0.90 4.15
CA ILE A 218 14.83 -0.35 4.60
C ILE A 218 13.73 -1.42 4.70
N ALA A 219 13.76 -2.44 3.84
CA ALA A 219 12.79 -3.54 3.90
C ALA A 219 12.87 -4.29 5.25
N GLN A 220 14.07 -4.54 5.76
CA GLN A 220 14.29 -5.18 7.05
C GLN A 220 13.83 -4.26 8.20
N ILE A 221 14.13 -2.96 8.12
CA ILE A 221 13.66 -1.97 9.11
C ILE A 221 12.14 -1.96 9.16
N ARG A 222 11.46 -1.92 8.00
CA ARG A 222 9.98 -1.98 7.91
C ARG A 222 9.42 -3.25 8.57
N GLN A 223 10.05 -4.41 8.36
CA GLN A 223 9.63 -5.67 8.98
C GLN A 223 9.80 -5.69 10.50
N SER A 224 10.73 -4.89 11.03
CA SER A 224 10.96 -4.78 12.47
C SER A 224 9.95 -3.90 13.21
N PHE A 225 9.07 -3.21 12.48
CA PHE A 225 8.12 -2.25 13.05
C PHE A 225 7.18 -2.91 14.07
N LYS A 226 7.07 -2.30 15.25
CA LYS A 226 6.17 -2.73 16.32
C LYS A 226 5.33 -1.57 16.83
N ALA A 227 4.02 -1.71 16.72
CA ALA A 227 3.04 -0.85 17.39
C ALA A 227 2.77 -1.41 18.80
N ASP A 228 2.73 -0.55 19.80
CA ASP A 228 2.69 -0.92 21.23
C ASP A 228 3.77 -1.95 21.59
N PRO A 229 5.04 -1.51 21.63
CA PRO A 229 6.13 -2.40 22.01
C PRO A 229 5.95 -2.89 23.48
N GLY A 230 5.03 -2.29 24.25
CA GLY A 230 4.70 -2.65 25.62
C GLY A 230 5.63 -1.99 26.64
N ARG A 231 5.19 -1.89 27.91
CA ARG A 231 5.99 -1.33 29.03
C ARG A 231 7.30 -2.06 29.34
N ASN A 232 7.61 -3.15 28.63
CA ASN A 232 8.71 -4.06 28.92
C ASN A 232 9.96 -3.82 28.05
N TRP A 233 10.04 -2.71 27.31
CA TRP A 233 11.28 -2.37 26.64
C TRP A 233 12.31 -1.91 27.66
N PRO A 234 13.56 -2.39 27.56
CA PRO A 234 14.62 -1.93 28.45
C PRO A 234 14.70 -0.40 28.38
N GLN A 235 14.61 0.25 29.54
CA GLN A 235 14.77 1.69 29.67
C GLN A 235 16.21 2.13 29.44
#